data_AF-A7MU28-F1
#
_entry.id   AF-A7MU28-F1
#
_cell.length_a   1.000
_cell.length_b   1.000
_cell.length_c   1.000
_cell.angle_alpha   90.00
_cell.angle_beta   90.00
_cell.angle_gamma   90.00
#
_symmetry.space_group_name_H-M   'P 1'
#
loop_
_entity.id
_entity.type
_entity.pdbx_description
1 polymer ?
#
loop_
_entity_poly.entity_id
_entity_poly.type
_entity_poly.pdbx_seq_one_letter_code
_entity_poly.pdbx_strand_id
1 'polypeptide(L)'
;MAEYLKQAFRSCSVIGRYGGDEFVGFCCFPNQHTYQSFVERLEDELNQVCQLEEYKVKASIGAACSTASERAVLQQLIQQADVAMYQNKRAKRA
;
A
#
# COMPACT_ATOMS: atom_id res chain seq x y z
N MET A 1 11.54 -5.48 -5.31
CA MET A 1 10.24 -5.05 -4.74
C MET A 1 10.08 -5.39 -3.26
N ALA A 2 10.12 -6.66 -2.84
CA ALA A 2 9.88 -7.05 -1.44
C ALA A 2 10.81 -6.36 -0.42
N GLU A 3 12.10 -6.21 -0.74
CA GLU A 3 13.06 -5.54 0.15
C GLU A 3 12.79 -4.03 0.28
N TYR A 4 12.38 -3.36 -0.81
CA TYR A 4 11.97 -1.96 -0.78
C TYR A 4 10.71 -1.76 0.07
N LEU A 5 9.73 -2.66 -0.05
CA LEU A 5 8.54 -2.61 0.81
C LEU A 5 8.92 -2.76 2.29
N LYS A 6 9.83 -3.68 2.63
CA LYS A 6 10.30 -3.81 4.02
C LYS A 6 11.00 -2.55 4.54
N GLN A 7 11.73 -1.82 3.70
CA GLN A 7 12.39 -0.57 4.08
C GLN A 7 11.42 0.61 4.19
N ALA A 8 10.44 0.69 3.29
CA ALA A 8 9.44 1.76 3.27
C ALA A 8 8.51 1.72 4.49
N PHE A 9 8.26 0.52 5.00
CA PHE A 9 7.42 0.26 6.15
C PHE A 9 8.24 0.24 7.47
N ARG A 10 7.69 0.82 8.54
CA ARG A 10 8.39 1.00 9.83
C ARG A 10 8.32 -0.24 10.72
N SER A 11 9.08 -0.27 11.81
CA SER A 11 9.24 -1.39 12.75
C SER A 11 7.96 -1.96 13.37
N CYS A 12 6.84 -1.25 13.33
CA CYS A 12 5.52 -1.71 13.82
C CYS A 12 4.56 -2.11 12.69
N SER A 13 5.09 -2.50 11.54
CA SER A 13 4.31 -2.94 10.40
C SER A 13 4.42 -4.44 10.17
N VAL A 14 3.37 -5.03 9.61
CA VAL A 14 3.37 -6.41 9.12
C VAL A 14 3.22 -6.36 7.61
N ILE A 15 4.18 -6.93 6.88
CA ILE A 15 4.11 -7.02 5.42
C ILE A 15 4.14 -8.49 5.03
N GLY A 16 3.22 -8.88 4.16
CA GLY A 16 3.13 -10.22 3.60
C GLY A 16 2.99 -10.18 2.09
N ARG A 17 3.41 -11.28 1.44
CA ARG A 17 3.05 -11.57 0.06
C ARG A 17 1.68 -12.25 0.07
N TYR A 18 0.70 -11.67 -0.61
CA TYR A 18 -0.67 -12.15 -0.61
C TYR A 18 -0.89 -13.24 -1.67
N GLY A 19 -0.30 -13.07 -2.86
CA GLY A 19 -0.31 -14.02 -3.96
C GLY A 19 0.47 -13.46 -5.13
N GLY A 20 1.02 -14.30 -6.03
CA GLY A 20 1.68 -13.80 -7.24
C GLY A 20 2.67 -12.64 -6.99
N ASP A 21 2.45 -11.49 -7.61
CA ASP A 21 3.19 -10.24 -7.42
C ASP A 21 2.53 -9.25 -6.43
N GLU A 22 1.49 -9.69 -5.71
CA GLU A 22 0.70 -8.89 -4.77
C GLU A 22 1.26 -8.93 -3.35
N PHE A 23 1.30 -7.75 -2.72
CA PHE A 23 1.78 -7.54 -1.36
C PHE A 23 0.72 -6.79 -0.54
N VAL A 24 0.61 -7.13 0.74
CA VAL A 24 -0.28 -6.46 1.70
C VAL A 24 0.53 -6.05 2.92
N GLY A 25 0.35 -4.81 3.35
CA GLY A 25 1.00 -4.23 4.52
C GLY A 25 -0.02 -3.69 5.53
N PHE A 26 0.17 -4.01 6.80
CA PHE A 26 -0.61 -3.50 7.92
C PHE A 26 0.25 -2.57 8.77
N CYS A 27 -0.27 -1.41 9.11
CA CYS A 27 0.39 -0.39 9.93
C CYS A 27 -0.63 0.29 10.83
N CYS A 28 -0.19 0.67 12.03
CA CYS A 28 -0.94 1.56 12.90
C CYS A 28 -0.42 3.00 12.75
N PHE A 29 -1.34 3.95 12.66
CA PHE A 29 -1.04 5.38 12.59
C PHE A 29 -1.72 6.12 13.74
N PRO A 30 -1.06 7.10 14.37
CA PRO A 30 -1.65 7.85 15.47
C PRO A 30 -2.81 8.77 15.03
N ASN A 31 -2.84 9.17 13.74
CA ASN A 31 -3.91 10.00 13.19
C ASN A 31 -3.95 9.90 11.65
N GLN A 32 -5.03 10.42 11.06
CA GLN A 32 -5.26 10.41 9.62
C GLN A 32 -4.16 11.15 8.83
N HIS A 33 -3.60 12.23 9.37
CA HIS A 33 -2.53 12.97 8.70
C HIS A 33 -1.26 12.11 8.52
N THR A 34 -0.81 11.43 9.57
CA THR A 34 0.33 10.51 9.49
C THR A 34 0.09 9.31 8.58
N TYR A 35 -1.16 8.86 8.47
CA TYR A 35 -1.56 7.83 7.50
C TYR A 35 -1.45 8.35 6.07
N GLN A 36 -2.01 9.54 5.78
CA GLN A 36 -1.96 10.13 4.44
C GLN A 36 -0.52 10.38 3.99
N SER A 37 0.30 11.00 4.83
CA SER A 37 1.72 11.23 4.53
C SER A 37 2.50 9.93 4.31
N PHE A 38 2.12 8.83 4.98
CA PHE A 38 2.73 7.53 4.72
C PHE A 38 2.34 6.98 3.35
N VAL A 39 1.07 7.04 2.97
CA VAL A 39 0.58 6.56 1.68
C VAL A 39 1.22 7.33 0.53
N GLU A 40 1.26 8.66 0.61
CA GLU A 40 1.91 9.52 -0.38
C GLU A 40 3.39 9.18 -0.55
N ARG A 41 4.14 9.09 0.56
CA ARG A 41 5.56 8.71 0.54
C ARG A 41 5.77 7.32 -0.06
N LEU A 42 4.92 6.36 0.28
CA LEU A 42 5.03 4.99 -0.24
C LEU A 42 4.79 4.96 -1.76
N GLU A 43 3.82 5.73 -2.26
CA GLU A 43 3.59 5.87 -3.71
C GLU A 43 4.80 6.47 -4.42
N ASP A 44 5.39 7.53 -3.86
CA ASP A 44 6.57 8.18 -4.44
C ASP A 44 7.80 7.26 -4.44
N GLU A 45 8.07 6.55 -3.34
CA GLU A 45 9.16 5.59 -3.24
C GLU A 45 8.99 4.45 -4.24
N LEU A 46 7.78 3.88 -4.36
CA LEU A 46 7.53 2.81 -5.32
C LEU A 46 7.62 3.30 -6.77
N ASN A 47 7.14 4.51 -7.08
CA ASN A 47 7.26 5.07 -8.42
C ASN A 47 8.74 5.27 -8.81
N GLN A 48 9.58 5.74 -7.88
CA GLN A 48 11.02 5.88 -8.11
C GLN A 48 11.69 4.52 -8.35
N VAL A 49 11.44 3.52 -7.49
CA VAL A 49 11.98 2.17 -7.67
C VAL A 49 11.55 1.58 -9.01
N CYS A 50 10.27 1.73 -9.39
CA CYS A 50 9.75 1.26 -10.68
C CYS A 50 10.43 1.90 -11.89
N GLN A 51 10.99 3.12 -11.75
CA GLN A 51 11.71 3.82 -12.82
C GLN A 51 13.20 3.47 -12.86
N LEU A 52 13.80 3.07 -11.74
CA LEU A 52 15.22 2.74 -11.62
C LEU A 52 15.57 1.33 -12.16
N GLU A 53 14.59 0.44 -12.22
CA GLU A 53 14.78 -0.90 -12.77
C GLU A 53 14.96 -0.84 -14.30
N GLU A 54 15.82 -1.71 -14.84
CA GLU A 54 16.11 -1.83 -16.28
C GLU A 54 14.83 -2.12 -17.12
N TYR A 55 13.78 -2.60 -16.44
CA TYR A 55 12.44 -2.80 -16.97
C TYR A 55 11.46 -1.80 -16.35
N LYS A 56 10.61 -1.18 -17.19
CA LYS A 56 9.51 -0.31 -16.73
C LYS A 56 8.42 -1.15 -16.05
N VAL A 57 8.58 -1.40 -14.76
CA VAL A 57 7.53 -2.02 -13.94
C VAL A 57 6.52 -0.95 -13.55
N LYS A 58 5.23 -1.30 -13.49
CA LYS A 58 4.18 -0.41 -12.97
C LYS A 58 3.60 -1.01 -11.71
N ALA A 59 3.63 -0.25 -10.62
CA ALA A 59 2.95 -0.61 -9.38
C ALA A 59 1.67 0.23 -9.19
N SER A 60 0.62 -0.44 -8.71
CA SER A 60 -0.60 0.20 -8.23
C SER A 60 -0.73 -0.05 -6.75
N ILE A 61 -1.04 1.00 -5.98
CA ILE A 61 -1.27 0.91 -4.55
C ILE A 61 -2.74 1.25 -4.30
N GLY A 62 -3.34 0.55 -3.36
CA GLY A 62 -4.60 0.93 -2.74
C GLY A 62 -4.44 0.85 -1.23
N ALA A 63 -5.07 1.77 -0.53
CA ALA A 63 -4.98 1.87 0.92
C ALA A 63 -6.38 2.06 1.51
N ALA A 64 -6.59 1.46 2.68
CA ALA A 64 -7.77 1.65 3.49
C ALA A 64 -7.35 1.81 4.95
N CYS A 65 -8.12 2.59 5.71
CA CYS A 65 -7.90 2.78 7.14
C CYS A 65 -9.21 2.59 7.91
N SER A 66 -9.11 2.11 9.14
CA SER A 66 -10.23 2.06 10.07
C SER A 66 -9.75 2.45 11.46
N THR A 67 -10.65 3.04 12.22
CA THR A 67 -10.44 3.47 13.60
C THR A 67 -10.69 2.32 14.57
N ALA A 68 -10.09 2.37 15.77
CA ALA A 68 -10.31 1.34 16.79
C ALA A 68 -11.79 1.25 17.25
N SER A 69 -12.57 2.31 17.07
CA SER A 69 -14.01 2.37 17.32
C SER A 69 -14.83 1.62 16.27
N GLU A 70 -14.32 1.52 15.06
CA GLU A 70 -14.95 0.77 13.99
C GLU A 70 -14.47 -0.68 14.13
N ARG A 71 -15.38 -1.58 14.51
CA ARG A 71 -15.11 -3.02 14.58
C ARG A 71 -15.01 -3.61 13.16
N ALA A 72 -14.19 -3.02 12.31
CA ALA A 72 -13.96 -3.48 10.96
C ALA A 72 -13.25 -4.84 11.00
N VAL A 73 -13.79 -5.80 10.26
CA VAL A 73 -13.13 -7.09 10.10
C VAL A 73 -11.92 -6.88 9.19
N LEU A 74 -10.76 -7.45 9.53
CA LEU A 74 -9.53 -7.33 8.76
C LEU A 74 -9.76 -7.59 7.25
N GLN A 75 -10.58 -8.58 6.92
CA GLN A 75 -10.95 -8.91 5.54
C GLN A 75 -11.65 -7.77 4.80
N GLN A 76 -12.48 -6.97 5.48
CA GLN A 76 -13.14 -5.80 4.88
C GLN A 76 -12.11 -4.72 4.54
N LEU A 77 -11.11 -4.50 5.40
CA LEU A 77 -10.04 -3.53 5.12
C LEU A 77 -9.20 -3.95 3.92
N ILE A 78 -8.88 -5.24 3.81
CA ILE A 78 -8.18 -5.80 2.65
C ILE A 78 -9.02 -5.57 1.39
N GLN A 79 -10.32 -5.88 1.44
CA GLN A 79 -11.22 -5.70 0.29
C GLN A 79 -11.36 -4.22 -0.13
N GLN A 80 -11.43 -3.30 0.82
CA GLN A 80 -11.46 -1.85 0.53
C GLN A 80 -10.16 -1.38 -0.11
N ALA A 81 -9.01 -1.83 0.42
CA ALA A 81 -7.71 -1.50 -0.14
C ALA A 81 -7.56 -2.06 -1.57
N ASP A 82 -8.04 -3.28 -1.83
CA ASP A 82 -8.04 -3.88 -3.16
C ASP A 82 -8.90 -3.10 -4.17
N VAL A 83 -10.12 -2.70 -3.77
CA VAL A 83 -10.98 -1.85 -4.61
C VAL A 83 -10.29 -0.53 -4.96
N ALA A 84 -9.66 0.13 -3.97
CA ALA A 84 -8.91 1.36 -4.19
C ALA A 84 -7.72 1.15 -5.14
N MET A 85 -6.99 0.03 -4.98
CA MET A 85 -5.87 -0.33 -5.87
C MET A 85 -6.36 -0.51 -7.31
N TYR A 86 -7.49 -1.20 -7.50
CA TYR A 86 -8.06 -1.44 -8.81
C TYR A 86 -8.51 -0.14 -9.49
N GLN A 87 -9.10 0.78 -8.74
CA GLN A 87 -9.45 2.12 -9.22
C GLN A 87 -8.20 2.89 -9.67
N ASN A 88 -7.15 2.90 -8.86
CA ASN A 88 -5.87 3.53 -9.20
C ASN A 88 -5.23 2.90 -10.45
N LYS A 89 -5.29 1.57 -10.58
CA LYS A 89 -4.79 0.83 -11.75
C LYS A 89 -5.54 1.22 -13.03
N ARG A 90 -6.85 1.45 -12.95
CA ARG A 90 -7.65 1.92 -14.09
C ARG A 90 -7.33 3.37 -14.45
N ALA A 91 -7.19 4.25 -13.45
CA ALA A 91 -6.83 5.65 -13.67
C ALA A 91 -5.44 5.80 -14.33
N LYS A 92 -4.45 4.98 -13.93
CA LYS A 92 -3.10 4.98 -14.52
C LYS A 92 -3.01 4.32 -15.92
N ARG A 93 -4.10 3.70 -16.40
CA ARG A 93 -4.21 3.09 -17.73
C ARG A 93 -4.96 3.97 -18.74
N ALA A 94 -5.68 4.99 -18.27
CA ALA A 94 -6.26 6.04 -19.09
C ALA A 94 -5.18 7.08 -19.45
#